data_AF-A0ABD5DGQ2-F1
#
_entry.id   AF-A0ABD5DGQ2-F1
#
_cell.length_a   1.000
_cell.length_b   1.000
_cell.length_c   1.000
_cell.angle_alpha   90.00
_cell.angle_beta   90.00
_cell.angle_gamma   90.00
#
_symmetry.space_group_name_H-M   'P 1'
#
loop_
_entity.id
_entity.type
_entity.pdbx_description
1 polymer ?
#
loop_
_entity_poly.entity_id
_entity_poly.type
_entity_poly.pdbx_seq_one_letter_code
_entity_poly.pdbx_strand_id
1 'polypeptide(L)'
;LMRVDKARELGLPVLARIVSSAVAGVDPSVMGIGPVSACRQALQRAGWTLDEVDLIEANEAFAVQALAVGQLLEWDSEKVNVNGGAIALG
;
A
#
# COMPACT_ATOMS: atom_id res chain seq x y z
N LEU A 1 -2.52 6.50 -16.59
CA LEU A 1 -1.75 5.23 -16.76
C LEU A 1 -1.71 4.89 -18.25
N MET A 2 -0.61 4.33 -18.74
CA MET A 2 -0.51 3.84 -20.13
C MET A 2 0.51 2.70 -20.21
N ARG A 3 0.50 1.92 -21.31
CA ARG A 3 1.55 0.93 -21.57
C ARG A 3 2.89 1.63 -21.76
N VAL A 4 3.97 1.02 -21.24
CA VAL A 4 5.33 1.56 -21.33
C VAL A 4 5.78 1.79 -22.77
N ASP A 5 5.39 0.91 -23.69
CA ASP A 5 5.74 1.04 -25.12
C ASP A 5 5.18 2.33 -25.71
N LYS A 6 3.95 2.70 -25.32
CA LYS A 6 3.32 3.94 -25.78
C LYS A 6 3.96 5.18 -25.16
N ALA A 7 4.33 5.11 -23.88
CA ALA A 7 5.07 6.20 -23.23
C ALA A 7 6.41 6.47 -23.93
N ARG A 8 7.12 5.40 -24.33
CA ARG A 8 8.37 5.48 -25.10
C ARG A 8 8.17 6.08 -26.48
N GLU A 9 7.15 5.64 -27.22
CA GLU A 9 6.79 6.20 -28.53
C GLU A 9 6.50 7.71 -28.46
N LEU A 10 5.82 8.15 -27.40
CA LEU A 10 5.45 9.55 -27.18
C LEU A 10 6.56 10.39 -26.50
N GLY A 11 7.72 9.80 -26.16
CA GLY A 11 8.81 10.50 -25.49
C GLY A 11 8.46 11.01 -24.09
N LEU A 12 7.51 10.38 -23.40
CA LEU A 12 7.05 10.81 -22.08
C LEU A 12 7.92 10.22 -20.95
N PRO A 13 8.25 11.00 -19.91
CA PRO A 13 8.97 10.49 -18.74
C PRO A 13 8.08 9.50 -17.97
N VAL A 14 8.67 8.39 -17.52
CA VAL A 14 7.99 7.36 -16.73
C VAL A 14 8.38 7.53 -15.27
N LEU A 15 7.41 7.93 -14.43
CA LEU A 15 7.64 8.09 -12.99
C LEU A 15 7.60 6.75 -12.24
N ALA A 16 6.64 5.89 -12.55
CA ALA A 16 6.43 4.62 -11.86
C ALA A 16 5.64 3.63 -12.72
N ARG A 17 5.55 2.37 -12.26
CA ARG A 17 4.69 1.33 -12.83
C ARG A 17 3.89 0.64 -11.72
N ILE A 18 2.69 0.15 -12.05
CA ILE A 18 1.91 -0.70 -11.15
C ILE A 18 2.45 -2.14 -11.29
N VAL A 19 3.02 -2.68 -10.22
CA VAL A 19 3.56 -4.06 -10.19
C VAL A 19 2.46 -5.07 -9.87
N SER A 20 1.62 -4.78 -8.88
CA SER A 20 0.52 -5.63 -8.46
C SER A 20 -0.60 -4.83 -7.82
N SER A 21 -1.80 -5.40 -7.79
CA SER A 21 -2.93 -4.91 -6.98
C SER A 21 -3.71 -6.10 -6.44
N ALA A 22 -4.32 -5.93 -5.28
CA ALA A 22 -5.15 -6.94 -4.64
C ALA A 22 -6.33 -6.30 -3.90
N VAL A 23 -7.42 -7.05 -3.80
CA VAL A 23 -8.62 -6.69 -3.06
C VAL A 23 -8.96 -7.89 -2.18
N ALA A 24 -9.26 -7.63 -0.91
CA ALA A 24 -9.63 -8.66 0.05
C ALA A 24 -10.90 -8.25 0.79
N GLY A 25 -11.84 -9.19 0.92
CA GLY A 25 -12.94 -9.07 1.86
C GLY A 25 -12.51 -9.52 3.26
N VAL A 26 -13.04 -8.87 4.27
CA VAL A 26 -12.92 -9.27 5.68
C VAL A 26 -14.31 -9.24 6.32
N ASP A 27 -14.44 -9.84 7.51
CA ASP A 27 -15.67 -9.75 8.27
C ASP A 27 -16.01 -8.26 8.55
N PRO A 28 -17.25 -7.80 8.31
CA PRO A 28 -17.64 -6.40 8.49
C PRO A 28 -17.39 -5.87 9.91
N SER A 29 -17.46 -6.73 10.93
CA SER A 29 -17.21 -6.35 12.32
C SER A 29 -15.76 -5.92 12.58
N VAL A 30 -14.83 -6.30 11.71
CA VAL A 30 -13.40 -5.95 11.78
C VAL A 30 -12.92 -5.27 10.51
N MET A 31 -13.79 -4.56 9.79
CA MET A 31 -13.46 -3.99 8.47
C MET A 31 -12.11 -3.23 8.40
N GLY A 32 -11.68 -2.62 9.51
CA GLY A 32 -10.42 -1.90 9.61
C GLY A 32 -9.16 -2.74 9.34
N ILE A 33 -9.22 -4.07 9.48
CA ILE A 33 -8.06 -4.94 9.19
C ILE A 33 -7.96 -5.37 7.72
N GLY A 34 -8.89 -4.92 6.86
CA GLY A 34 -8.87 -5.18 5.42
C GLY A 34 -7.50 -5.00 4.74
N PRO A 35 -6.74 -3.93 5.05
CA PRO A 35 -5.40 -3.72 4.50
C PRO A 35 -4.43 -4.89 4.75
N VAL A 36 -4.52 -5.60 5.87
CA VAL A 36 -3.60 -6.71 6.18
C VAL A 36 -3.68 -7.81 5.11
N SER A 37 -4.90 -8.26 4.80
CA SER A 37 -5.15 -9.31 3.81
C SER A 37 -4.85 -8.83 2.39
N ALA A 38 -5.18 -7.57 2.07
CA ALA A 38 -4.93 -6.99 0.76
C ALA A 38 -3.43 -6.80 0.49
N CYS A 39 -2.68 -6.24 1.45
CA CYS A 39 -1.23 -6.01 1.34
C CYS A 39 -0.48 -7.34 1.17
N ARG A 40 -0.78 -8.37 1.98
CA ARG A 40 -0.15 -9.69 1.84
C ARG A 40 -0.37 -10.31 0.46
N GLN A 41 -1.59 -10.20 -0.08
CA GLN A 41 -1.88 -10.68 -1.44
C GLN A 41 -1.18 -9.86 -2.53
N ALA A 42 -1.10 -8.54 -2.38
CA ALA A 42 -0.40 -7.68 -3.34
C ALA A 42 1.09 -8.02 -3.37
N LEU A 43 1.74 -8.08 -2.20
CA LEU A 43 3.15 -8.45 -2.06
C LEU A 43 3.42 -9.84 -2.65
N GLN A 44 2.58 -10.83 -2.35
CA GLN A 44 2.70 -12.17 -2.94
C GLN A 44 2.61 -12.15 -4.47
N ARG A 45 1.70 -11.37 -5.05
CA ARG A 45 1.57 -11.23 -6.52
C ARG A 45 2.75 -10.50 -7.15
N ALA A 46 3.34 -9.54 -6.43
CA ALA A 46 4.57 -8.86 -6.84
C ALA A 46 5.82 -9.75 -6.70
N GLY A 47 5.74 -10.82 -5.90
CA GLY A 47 6.89 -11.63 -5.52
C GLY A 47 7.81 -10.93 -4.53
N TRP A 48 7.26 -10.04 -3.70
CA TRP A 48 8.00 -9.24 -2.73
C TRP A 48 7.70 -9.68 -1.30
N THR A 49 8.65 -9.43 -0.40
CA THR A 49 8.43 -9.38 1.05
C THR A 49 8.11 -7.95 1.49
N LEU A 50 7.63 -7.79 2.73
CA LEU A 50 7.38 -6.46 3.28
C LEU A 50 8.67 -5.66 3.51
N ASP A 51 9.78 -6.35 3.82
CA ASP A 51 11.08 -5.71 4.08
C ASP A 51 11.68 -5.03 2.84
N GLU A 52 11.35 -5.55 1.65
CA GLU A 52 11.72 -4.98 0.35
C GLU A 52 10.93 -3.71 0.00
N VAL A 53 9.91 -3.35 0.79
CA VAL A 53 9.17 -2.10 0.61
C VAL A 53 9.90 -0.98 1.31
N ASP A 54 10.30 0.04 0.55
CA ASP A 54 11.01 1.22 1.06
C ASP A 54 10.08 2.29 1.65
N LEU A 55 8.85 2.39 1.13
CA LEU A 55 7.87 3.39 1.54
C LEU A 55 6.46 2.80 1.53
N ILE A 56 5.72 3.04 2.60
CA ILE A 56 4.35 2.57 2.80
C ILE A 56 3.43 3.77 2.96
N GLU A 57 2.52 3.93 2.02
CA GLU A 57 1.38 4.85 2.13
C GLU A 57 0.16 4.06 2.57
N ALA A 58 -0.20 4.19 3.85
CA ALA A 58 -1.31 3.48 4.46
C ALA A 58 -2.33 4.51 4.96
N ASN A 59 -3.53 4.50 4.37
CA ASN A 59 -4.58 5.42 4.77
C ASN A 59 -4.92 5.28 6.27
N GLU A 60 -4.92 6.39 6.99
CA GLU A 60 -5.17 6.45 8.44
C GLU A 60 -6.61 6.87 8.72
N ALA A 61 -7.59 6.07 8.26
CA ALA A 61 -8.99 6.40 8.47
C ALA A 61 -9.35 6.54 9.96
N PHE A 62 -8.73 5.71 10.80
CA PHE A 62 -8.77 5.82 12.26
C PHE A 62 -7.42 5.41 12.84
N ALA A 63 -6.94 6.11 13.86
CA ALA A 63 -5.63 5.81 14.47
C ALA A 63 -5.54 4.37 15.00
N VAL A 64 -6.60 3.89 15.67
CA VAL A 64 -6.67 2.51 16.17
C VAL A 64 -6.55 1.48 15.05
N GLN A 65 -7.12 1.78 13.88
CA GLN A 65 -7.04 0.89 12.72
C GLN A 65 -5.63 0.89 12.12
N ALA A 66 -5.01 2.05 11.94
CA ALA A 66 -3.66 2.16 11.41
C ALA A 66 -2.65 1.41 12.31
N LEU A 67 -2.76 1.58 13.63
CA LEU A 67 -1.94 0.86 14.61
C LEU A 67 -2.16 -0.66 14.54
N ALA A 68 -3.41 -1.12 14.48
CA ALA A 68 -3.72 -2.54 14.38
C ALA A 68 -3.17 -3.17 13.09
N VAL A 69 -3.32 -2.49 11.95
CA VAL A 69 -2.75 -2.96 10.68
C VAL A 69 -1.24 -3.04 10.75
N GLY A 70 -0.58 -2.02 11.32
CA GLY A 70 0.86 -2.02 11.47
C GLY A 70 1.41 -3.15 12.33
N GLN A 71 0.74 -3.42 13.46
CA GLN A 71 1.09 -4.55 14.32
C GLN A 71 0.91 -5.90 13.62
N LEU A 72 -0.16 -6.07 12.83
CA LEU A 72 -0.46 -7.34 12.15
C LEU A 72 0.40 -7.59 10.90
N LEU A 73 0.82 -6.52 10.22
CA LEU A 73 1.76 -6.62 9.12
C LEU A 73 3.21 -6.66 9.59
N GLU A 74 3.49 -6.24 10.82
CA GLU A 74 4.84 -6.10 11.36
C GLU A 74 5.69 -5.17 10.49
N TRP A 75 5.10 -4.05 10.03
CA TRP A 75 5.83 -3.08 9.21
C TRP A 75 6.85 -2.28 10.02
N ASP A 76 7.80 -1.68 9.32
CA ASP A 76 8.66 -0.65 9.89
C ASP A 76 7.92 0.70 9.89
N SER A 77 7.65 1.23 11.09
CA SER A 77 6.94 2.50 11.24
C SER A 77 7.69 3.69 10.64
N GLU A 78 9.03 3.63 10.54
CA GLU A 78 9.83 4.70 9.92
C GLU A 78 9.61 4.80 8.41
N LYS A 79 9.02 3.77 7.80
CA LYS A 79 8.69 3.73 6.37
C LYS A 79 7.24 4.11 6.07
N VAL A 80 6.41 4.33 7.10
CA VAL A 80 4.96 4.51 6.95
C VAL A 80 4.60 5.99 7.02
N ASN A 81 3.90 6.50 6.00
CA ASN A 81 3.34 7.86 5.97
C ASN A 81 4.35 8.95 6.38
N VAL A 82 5.57 8.88 5.87
CA VAL A 82 6.70 9.72 6.31
C VAL A 82 6.48 11.23 6.11
N ASN A 83 5.50 11.60 5.28
CA ASN A 83 5.09 12.98 5.02
C ASN A 83 3.76 13.35 5.71
N GLY A 84 3.28 12.52 6.64
CA GLY A 84 1.98 12.64 7.29
C GLY A 84 0.90 11.81 6.59
N GLY A 85 -0.07 11.31 7.37
CA GLY A 85 -1.21 10.55 6.88
C GLY A 85 -2.55 11.30 7.00
N ALA A 86 -3.63 10.60 6.71
CA ALA A 86 -4.99 11.16 6.65
C ALA A 86 -5.45 11.79 7.97
N ILE A 87 -4.93 11.37 9.12
CA ILE A 87 -5.26 12.00 10.41
C ILE A 87 -4.82 13.48 10.41
N ALA A 88 -3.68 13.78 9.78
CA ALA A 88 -3.16 15.14 9.70
C ALA A 88 -3.65 15.89 8.46
N LEU A 89 -3.75 15.20 7.32
CA LEU A 89 -4.00 15.81 6.01
C LEU A 89 -5.48 15.94 5.65
N GLY A 90 -6.35 15.08 6.20
CA GLY A 90 -7.75 14.95 5.80
C GLY A 90 -7.95 13.87 4.74
#